data_AF-A0AAV9FYK1-F1
#
_entry.id   AF-A0AAV9FYK1-F1
#
_cell.length_a   1.000
_cell.length_b   1.000
_cell.length_c   1.000
_cell.angle_alpha   90.00
_cell.angle_beta   90.00
_cell.angle_gamma   90.00
#
_symmetry.space_group_name_H-M   'P 1'
#
loop_
_entity.id
_entity.type
_entity.pdbx_description
1 polymer ?
#
loop_
_entity_poly.entity_id
_entity_poly.type
_entity_poly.pdbx_seq_one_letter_code
_entity_poly.pdbx_strand_id
1 'polypeptide(L)'
;MSKFSFSFTNTIEEARDVLIKPTFYFKNLSKTPEESLISLYLRCLVYMGFLYIVAVLGMTLFTPKEFLNPSLTLLFLEMPLAYLISSIIVFPILGFIYMFFSWICGGNTNWKKNFRASTAVFSTFWAALFFQNFGGYIHLYLGLGIGIVFTAYIPFLFYLALTCYLQAPIKRTAAILSGFVLILLYLQYSKMDLYVKDHKVIEGINSYKPIIKEEQSQIEPETEAVEGIIQKAMEKAKNTKE
;
A
#
# COMPACT_ATOMS: atom_id res chain seq x y z
N MET A 1 18.05 -7.60 34.57
CA MET A 1 17.08 -8.22 33.65
C MET A 1 16.15 -7.14 33.10
N SER A 2 16.16 -6.88 31.79
CA SER A 2 15.20 -5.94 31.20
C SER A 2 13.80 -6.53 31.33
N LYS A 3 12.87 -5.82 31.98
CA LYS A 3 11.44 -6.15 31.91
C LYS A 3 10.99 -5.95 30.46
N PHE A 4 11.05 -7.03 29.69
CA PHE A 4 10.49 -7.10 28.36
C PHE A 4 8.97 -7.02 28.51
N SER A 5 8.37 -5.94 28.01
CA SER A 5 6.93 -5.69 28.10
C SER A 5 6.43 -5.22 26.73
N PHE A 6 6.49 -6.11 25.74
CA PHE A 6 5.75 -5.92 24.50
C PHE A 6 4.31 -6.43 24.69
N SER A 7 3.33 -5.65 24.25
CA SER A 7 1.92 -6.03 24.22
C SER A 7 1.33 -5.77 22.84
N PHE A 8 0.82 -6.84 22.21
CA PHE A 8 0.18 -6.76 20.91
C PHE A 8 -1.09 -5.90 20.95
N THR A 9 -1.92 -6.07 21.99
CA THR A 9 -3.14 -5.28 22.20
C THR A 9 -2.82 -3.78 22.29
N ASN A 10 -1.80 -3.41 23.07
CA ASN A 10 -1.39 -2.01 23.19
C ASN A 10 -0.90 -1.47 21.84
N THR A 11 -0.20 -2.29 21.05
CA THR A 11 0.28 -1.89 19.71
C THR A 11 -0.90 -1.57 18.77
N ILE A 12 -1.99 -2.34 18.84
CA ILE A 12 -3.22 -2.07 18.07
C ILE A 12 -3.91 -0.79 18.57
N GLU A 13 -4.05 -0.64 19.89
CA GLU A 13 -4.67 0.54 20.49
C GLU A 13 -3.91 1.81 20.13
N GLU A 14 -2.58 1.75 20.12
CA GLU A 14 -1.76 2.88 19.70
C GLU A 14 -1.96 3.23 18.21
N ALA A 15 -2.04 2.24 17.31
CA ALA A 15 -2.33 2.51 15.90
C ALA A 15 -3.68 3.23 15.72
N ARG A 16 -4.69 2.81 16.49
CA ARG A 16 -6.00 3.47 16.55
C ARG A 16 -5.88 4.90 17.08
N ASP A 17 -5.14 5.11 18.17
CA ASP A 17 -4.99 6.41 18.80
C ASP A 17 -4.19 7.39 17.91
N VAL A 18 -3.17 6.92 17.19
CA VAL A 18 -2.46 7.71 16.19
C VAL A 18 -3.41 8.08 15.04
N LEU A 19 -4.29 7.17 14.62
CA LEU A 19 -5.22 7.43 13.52
C LEU A 19 -6.36 8.39 13.91
N ILE A 20 -6.93 8.27 15.12
CA ILE A 20 -8.15 9.00 15.53
C ILE A 20 -7.83 10.22 16.39
N LYS A 21 -6.82 10.14 17.27
CA LYS A 21 -6.48 11.18 18.26
C LYS A 21 -4.98 11.51 18.25
N PRO A 22 -4.38 11.83 17.09
CA PRO A 22 -2.93 11.97 16.96
C PRO A 22 -2.33 13.05 17.87
N THR A 23 -3.02 14.17 18.06
CA THR A 23 -2.55 15.28 18.90
C THR A 23 -2.43 14.88 20.37
N PHE A 24 -3.38 14.09 20.87
CA PHE A 24 -3.35 13.57 22.24
C PHE A 24 -2.28 12.50 22.39
N TYR A 25 -2.19 11.58 21.42
CA TYR A 25 -1.19 10.53 21.39
C TYR A 25 0.24 11.09 21.48
N PHE A 26 0.65 11.97 20.55
CA PHE A 26 2.03 12.48 20.52
C PHE A 26 2.39 13.35 21.73
N LYS A 27 1.41 14.04 22.33
CA LYS A 27 1.61 14.78 23.59
C LYS A 27 1.81 13.87 24.79
N ASN A 28 1.20 12.69 24.80
CA ASN A 28 1.37 11.72 25.87
C ASN A 28 2.61 10.86 25.67
N LEU A 29 2.97 10.57 24.40
CA LEU A 29 4.16 9.83 24.03
C LEU A 29 5.44 10.46 24.61
N SER A 30 5.49 11.79 24.70
CA SER A 30 6.64 12.52 25.27
C SER A 30 6.79 12.32 26.78
N LYS A 31 5.73 11.89 27.46
CA LYS A 31 5.71 11.60 28.90
C LYS A 31 5.94 10.12 29.19
N THR A 32 5.86 9.25 28.18
CA THR A 32 6.03 7.81 28.32
C THR A 32 7.52 7.47 28.45
N PRO A 33 7.91 6.53 29.34
CA PRO A 33 9.29 6.08 29.44
C PRO A 33 9.80 5.52 28.10
N GLU A 34 11.12 5.54 27.94
CA GLU A 34 11.76 4.97 26.76
C GLU A 34 11.59 3.45 26.72
N GLU A 35 11.11 2.94 25.60
CA GLU A 35 10.97 1.49 25.37
C GLU A 35 12.28 0.83 24.98
N SER A 36 12.35 -0.50 25.06
CA SER A 36 13.50 -1.25 24.53
C SER A 36 13.47 -1.27 23.00
N LEU A 37 14.64 -1.39 22.36
CA LEU A 37 14.74 -1.50 20.89
C LEU A 37 13.98 -2.71 20.34
N ILE A 38 14.02 -3.83 21.08
CA ILE A 38 13.32 -5.06 20.69
C ILE A 38 11.81 -4.85 20.70
N SER A 39 11.25 -4.12 21.69
CA SER A 39 9.83 -3.77 21.72
C SER A 39 9.43 -2.93 20.49
N LEU A 40 10.24 -1.92 20.16
CA LEU A 40 10.00 -1.05 19.00
C LEU A 40 10.09 -1.84 17.68
N TYR A 41 11.01 -2.79 17.56
CA TYR A 41 11.12 -3.70 16.42
C TYR A 41 9.88 -4.57 16.26
N LEU A 42 9.40 -5.19 17.34
CA LEU A 42 8.20 -6.02 17.30
C LEU A 42 6.95 -5.21 16.93
N ARG A 43 6.82 -3.97 17.42
CA ARG A 43 5.76 -3.05 17.00
C ARG A 43 5.81 -2.77 15.50
N CYS A 44 7.00 -2.47 14.98
CA CYS A 44 7.19 -2.25 13.55
C CYS A 44 6.81 -3.49 12.72
N LEU A 45 7.16 -4.69 13.20
CA LEU A 45 6.76 -5.95 12.56
C LEU A 45 5.24 -6.15 12.53
N VAL A 46 4.54 -5.80 13.62
CA VAL A 46 3.06 -5.85 13.65
C VAL A 46 2.47 -4.93 12.59
N TYR A 47 2.95 -3.69 12.47
CA TYR A 47 2.46 -2.75 11.46
C TYR A 47 2.81 -3.17 10.03
N MET A 48 3.99 -3.76 9.81
CA MET A 48 4.33 -4.42 8.54
C MET A 48 3.39 -5.57 8.23
N GLY A 49 3.01 -6.37 9.24
CA GLY A 49 2.02 -7.43 9.11
C GLY A 49 0.65 -6.90 8.67
N PHE A 50 0.17 -5.80 9.26
CA PHE A 50 -1.07 -5.16 8.82
C PHE A 50 -0.99 -4.65 7.39
N LEU A 51 0.13 -4.01 7.02
CA LEU A 51 0.37 -3.58 5.65
C LEU A 51 0.35 -4.74 4.65
N TYR A 52 1.01 -5.84 5.00
CA TYR A 52 1.00 -7.07 4.19
C TYR A 52 -0.43 -7.61 4.00
N ILE A 53 -1.22 -7.73 5.09
CA ILE A 53 -2.60 -8.22 5.02
C ILE A 53 -3.43 -7.31 4.09
N VAL A 54 -3.33 -5.99 4.25
CA VAL A 54 -4.03 -5.02 3.40
C VAL A 54 -3.57 -5.11 1.94
N ALA A 55 -2.27 -5.30 1.69
CA ALA A 55 -1.75 -5.48 0.34
C ALA A 55 -2.32 -6.74 -0.32
N VAL A 56 -2.34 -7.88 0.39
CA VAL A 56 -2.96 -9.13 -0.10
C VAL A 56 -4.44 -8.93 -0.39
N LEU A 57 -5.20 -8.29 0.51
CA LEU A 57 -6.61 -7.98 0.28
C LEU A 57 -6.80 -7.05 -0.94
N GLY A 58 -5.91 -6.06 -1.11
CA GLY A 58 -5.88 -5.21 -2.29
C GLY A 58 -5.73 -5.99 -3.60
N MET A 59 -4.75 -6.90 -3.65
CA MET A 59 -4.44 -7.68 -4.85
C MET A 59 -5.46 -8.79 -5.14
N THR A 60 -6.23 -9.23 -4.13
CA THR A 60 -7.16 -10.37 -4.28
C THR A 60 -8.63 -9.99 -4.32
N LEU A 61 -9.05 -9.01 -3.51
CA LEU A 61 -10.45 -8.62 -3.38
C LEU A 61 -10.79 -7.32 -4.10
N PHE A 62 -9.86 -6.36 -4.08
CA PHE A 62 -10.10 -5.02 -4.64
C PHE A 62 -9.55 -4.85 -6.07
N THR A 63 -8.81 -5.84 -6.56
CA THR A 63 -8.34 -5.85 -7.94
C THR A 63 -9.43 -6.43 -8.85
N PRO A 64 -9.78 -5.77 -9.97
CA PRO A 64 -10.73 -6.31 -10.94
C PRO A 64 -10.30 -7.72 -11.39
N LYS A 65 -11.26 -8.65 -11.54
CA LYS A 65 -11.04 -10.06 -11.93
C LYS A 65 -10.34 -10.26 -13.28
N GLU A 66 -10.10 -9.18 -13.99
CA GLU A 66 -9.51 -9.10 -15.31
C GLU A 66 -7.98 -9.01 -15.26
N PHE A 67 -7.42 -8.62 -14.11
CA PHE A 67 -6.01 -8.78 -13.82
C PHE A 67 -5.74 -10.20 -13.34
N LEU A 68 -4.60 -10.75 -13.77
CA LEU A 68 -4.17 -12.08 -13.36
C LEU A 68 -4.00 -12.08 -11.84
N ASN A 69 -4.88 -12.80 -11.13
CA ASN A 69 -4.74 -12.93 -9.69
C ASN A 69 -3.36 -13.54 -9.39
N PRO A 70 -2.57 -12.93 -8.49
CA PRO A 70 -1.28 -13.49 -8.11
C PRO A 70 -1.45 -14.90 -7.54
N SER A 71 -0.48 -15.78 -7.82
CA SER A 71 -0.53 -17.17 -7.36
C SER A 71 -0.58 -17.24 -5.83
N LEU A 72 -1.24 -18.27 -5.30
CA LEU A 72 -1.29 -18.50 -3.84
C LEU A 72 0.12 -18.64 -3.25
N THR A 73 1.05 -19.26 -3.99
CA THR A 73 2.45 -19.38 -3.59
C THR A 73 3.11 -18.00 -3.44
N LEU A 74 2.90 -17.11 -4.41
CA LEU A 74 3.45 -15.76 -4.35
C LEU A 74 2.87 -14.97 -3.16
N LEU A 75 1.55 -15.06 -2.96
CA LEU A 75 0.85 -14.33 -1.89
C LEU A 75 1.22 -14.81 -0.50
N PHE A 76 1.31 -16.13 -0.27
CA PHE A 76 1.41 -16.69 1.09
C PHE A 76 2.80 -17.26 1.44
N LEU A 77 3.72 -17.37 0.47
CA LEU A 77 5.07 -17.86 0.72
C LEU A 77 6.12 -16.79 0.39
N GLU A 78 6.11 -16.27 -0.83
CA GLU A 78 7.16 -15.35 -1.30
C GLU A 78 7.00 -13.94 -0.71
N MET A 79 5.78 -13.39 -0.71
CA MET A 79 5.52 -12.05 -0.19
C MET A 79 5.78 -11.92 1.32
N PRO A 80 5.31 -12.81 2.21
CA PRO A 80 5.62 -12.72 3.64
C PRO A 80 7.13 -12.77 3.90
N LEU A 81 7.85 -13.65 3.19
CA LEU A 81 9.29 -13.75 3.28
C LEU A 81 9.97 -12.44 2.85
N ALA A 82 9.53 -11.87 1.73
CA ALA A 82 10.04 -10.60 1.23
C ALA A 82 9.78 -9.45 2.24
N TYR A 83 8.60 -9.39 2.85
CA TYR A 83 8.27 -8.39 3.89
C TYR A 83 9.15 -8.56 5.14
N LEU A 84 9.39 -9.81 5.56
CA LEU A 84 10.25 -10.11 6.71
C LEU A 84 11.70 -9.70 6.42
N ILE A 85 12.25 -10.06 5.26
CA ILE A 85 13.61 -9.65 4.86
C ILE A 85 13.70 -8.13 4.71
N SER A 86 12.70 -7.51 4.08
CA SER A 86 12.62 -6.06 3.92
C SER A 86 12.59 -5.33 5.26
N SER A 87 11.95 -5.91 6.28
CA SER A 87 11.88 -5.30 7.62
C SER A 87 13.25 -5.03 8.23
N ILE A 88 14.27 -5.86 7.93
CA ILE A 88 15.65 -5.68 8.41
C ILE A 88 16.26 -4.37 7.87
N ILE A 89 15.88 -3.99 6.65
CA ILE A 89 16.37 -2.80 5.95
C ILE A 89 15.48 -1.59 6.27
N VAL A 90 14.16 -1.77 6.25
CA VAL A 90 13.16 -0.72 6.49
C VAL A 90 13.25 -0.19 7.92
N PHE A 91 13.48 -1.07 8.90
CA PHE A 91 13.60 -0.72 10.31
C PHE A 91 14.64 0.39 10.60
N PRO A 92 15.93 0.24 10.23
CA PRO A 92 16.91 1.30 10.46
C PRO A 92 16.60 2.57 9.66
N ILE A 93 16.15 2.42 8.40
CA ILE A 93 15.89 3.53 7.49
C ILE A 93 14.79 4.45 8.04
N LEU A 94 13.69 3.91 8.56
CA LEU A 94 12.61 4.68 9.18
C LEU A 94 13.11 5.65 10.25
N GLY A 95 13.97 5.15 11.14
CA GLY A 95 14.56 5.97 12.21
C GLY A 95 15.50 7.04 11.67
N PHE A 96 16.32 6.71 10.66
CA PHE A 96 17.23 7.67 10.03
C PHE A 96 16.51 8.78 9.26
N ILE A 97 15.42 8.46 8.54
CA ILE A 97 14.58 9.44 7.85
C ILE A 97 14.04 10.46 8.87
N TYR A 98 13.48 9.99 9.98
CA TYR A 98 12.96 10.88 11.02
C TYR A 98 14.06 11.69 11.68
N MET A 99 15.22 11.08 11.93
CA MET A 99 16.37 11.78 12.49
C MET A 99 16.86 12.90 11.57
N PHE A 100 16.87 12.68 10.26
CA PHE A 100 17.20 13.69 9.25
C PHE A 100 16.20 14.86 9.29
N PHE A 101 14.89 14.59 9.27
CA PHE A 101 13.88 15.65 9.38
C PHE A 101 13.95 16.38 10.73
N SER A 102 14.15 15.65 11.82
CA SER A 102 14.33 16.22 13.15
C SER A 102 15.56 17.14 13.19
N TRP A 103 16.68 16.72 12.62
CA TRP A 103 17.88 17.53 12.51
C TRP A 103 17.64 18.82 11.70
N ILE A 104 17.01 18.71 10.52
CA ILE A 104 16.68 19.90 9.70
C ILE A 104 15.66 20.80 10.38
N CYS A 105 14.75 20.26 11.17
CA CYS A 105 13.76 21.05 11.91
C CYS A 105 14.32 21.61 13.22
N GLY A 106 15.46 21.14 13.72
CA GLY A 106 16.06 21.54 15.00
C GLY A 106 15.48 20.83 16.22
N GLY A 107 14.98 19.61 16.06
CA GLY A 107 14.48 18.75 17.13
C GLY A 107 15.54 17.77 17.68
N ASN A 108 15.06 16.77 18.42
CA ASN A 108 15.90 15.74 19.02
C ASN A 108 16.43 14.74 17.97
N THR A 109 17.75 14.57 17.90
CA THR A 109 18.43 13.68 16.93
C THR A 109 18.77 12.29 17.49
N ASN A 110 18.27 11.91 18.67
CA ASN A 110 18.44 10.56 19.19
C ASN A 110 17.69 9.56 18.29
N TRP A 111 18.43 8.66 17.64
CA TRP A 111 17.88 7.70 16.69
C TRP A 111 16.72 6.88 17.28
N LYS A 112 16.83 6.44 18.54
CA LYS A 112 15.78 5.62 19.19
C LYS A 112 14.46 6.36 19.36
N LYS A 113 14.51 7.66 19.69
CA LYS A 113 13.31 8.51 19.77
C LYS A 113 12.73 8.75 18.38
N ASN A 114 13.57 9.07 17.42
CA ASN A 114 13.14 9.24 16.03
C ASN A 114 12.50 7.96 15.47
N PHE A 115 13.05 6.80 15.83
CA PHE A 115 12.53 5.50 15.44
C PHE A 115 11.18 5.18 16.09
N ARG A 116 10.98 5.56 17.37
CA ARG A 116 9.67 5.44 18.02
C ARG A 116 8.63 6.31 17.32
N ALA A 117 8.99 7.56 16.99
CA ALA A 117 8.14 8.49 16.27
C ALA A 117 7.77 7.98 14.87
N SER A 118 8.77 7.46 14.13
CA SER A 118 8.56 6.90 12.80
C SER A 118 7.64 5.68 12.83
N THR A 119 7.83 4.79 13.81
CA THR A 119 7.00 3.59 13.99
C THR A 119 5.55 3.96 14.31
N ALA A 120 5.33 4.99 15.13
CA ALA A 120 4.00 5.50 15.42
C ALA A 120 3.29 6.03 14.18
N VAL A 121 3.95 6.85 13.35
CA VAL A 121 3.33 7.35 12.10
C VAL A 121 3.17 6.22 11.06
N PHE A 122 4.12 5.29 11.00
CA PHE A 122 4.02 4.13 10.12
C PHE A 122 2.78 3.26 10.40
N SER A 123 2.32 3.25 11.66
CA SER A 123 1.13 2.52 12.08
C SER A 123 -0.17 2.92 11.37
N THR A 124 -0.22 4.06 10.68
CA THR A 124 -1.42 4.52 9.96
C THR A 124 -1.41 4.17 8.47
N PHE A 125 -0.29 3.69 7.91
CA PHE A 125 -0.15 3.45 6.48
C PHE A 125 -1.07 2.32 5.97
N TRP A 126 -1.33 1.30 6.79
CA TRP A 126 -2.24 0.22 6.42
C TRP A 126 -3.67 0.75 6.18
N ALA A 127 -4.12 1.71 7.01
CA ALA A 127 -5.44 2.32 6.86
C ALA A 127 -5.51 3.14 5.57
N ALA A 128 -4.45 3.91 5.26
CA ALA A 128 -4.35 4.66 4.02
C ALA A 128 -4.50 3.77 2.79
N LEU A 129 -3.72 2.68 2.73
CA LEU A 129 -3.80 1.71 1.64
C LEU A 129 -5.16 1.03 1.56
N PHE A 130 -5.74 0.64 2.70
CA PHE A 130 -7.02 -0.05 2.73
C PHE A 130 -8.13 0.84 2.17
N PHE A 131 -8.28 2.05 2.68
CA PHE A 131 -9.33 2.97 2.22
C PHE A 131 -9.11 3.41 0.78
N GLN A 132 -7.86 3.61 0.35
CA GLN A 132 -7.55 3.95 -1.03
C GLN A 132 -7.92 2.81 -1.99
N ASN A 133 -7.56 1.56 -1.68
CA ASN A 133 -7.91 0.40 -2.50
C ASN A 133 -9.43 0.17 -2.54
N PHE A 134 -10.09 0.26 -1.38
CA PHE A 134 -11.54 0.11 -1.29
C PHE A 134 -12.29 1.23 -2.04
N GLY A 135 -11.87 2.48 -1.87
CA GLY A 135 -12.44 3.61 -2.60
C GLY A 135 -12.22 3.49 -4.10
N GLY A 136 -11.03 3.07 -4.52
CA GLY A 136 -10.68 2.85 -5.93
C GLY A 136 -11.52 1.74 -6.57
N TYR A 137 -11.81 0.68 -5.82
CA TYR A 137 -12.71 -0.39 -6.25
C TYR A 137 -14.14 0.10 -6.52
N ILE A 138 -14.66 1.01 -5.69
CA ILE A 138 -15.98 1.62 -5.90
C ILE A 138 -15.94 2.62 -7.07
N HIS A 139 -14.94 3.51 -7.07
CA HIS A 139 -14.77 4.53 -8.09
C HIS A 139 -13.31 5.05 -8.10
N LEU A 140 -12.68 5.12 -9.27
CA LEU A 140 -11.31 5.63 -9.42
C LEU A 140 -11.07 6.95 -8.67
N TYR A 141 -11.85 8.00 -8.98
CA TYR A 141 -11.73 9.30 -8.31
C TYR A 141 -11.96 9.27 -6.81
N LEU A 142 -12.76 8.33 -6.28
CA LEU A 142 -12.95 8.18 -4.84
C LEU A 142 -11.67 7.65 -4.18
N GLY A 143 -11.09 6.57 -4.74
CA GLY A 143 -9.79 6.06 -4.28
C GLY A 143 -8.70 7.12 -4.36
N LEU A 144 -8.71 7.91 -5.44
CA LEU A 144 -7.76 8.99 -5.65
C LEU A 144 -7.93 10.13 -4.65
N GLY A 145 -9.18 10.56 -4.40
CA GLY A 145 -9.50 11.56 -3.39
C GLY A 145 -9.03 11.13 -2.00
N ILE A 146 -9.27 9.87 -1.63
CA ILE A 146 -8.77 9.29 -0.37
C ILE A 146 -7.24 9.33 -0.33
N GLY A 147 -6.57 8.96 -1.42
CA GLY A 147 -5.12 9.05 -1.54
C GLY A 147 -4.59 10.47 -1.28
N ILE A 148 -5.22 11.50 -1.86
CA ILE A 148 -4.86 12.91 -1.62
C ILE A 148 -5.03 13.29 -0.14
N VAL A 149 -6.14 12.88 0.49
CA VAL A 149 -6.39 13.14 1.92
C VAL A 149 -5.27 12.53 2.78
N PHE A 150 -4.87 11.29 2.51
CA PHE A 150 -3.77 10.65 3.23
C PHE A 150 -2.40 11.28 2.93
N THR A 151 -2.15 11.75 1.70
CA THR A 151 -0.94 12.50 1.35
C THR A 151 -0.82 13.79 2.16
N ALA A 152 -1.92 14.43 2.56
CA ALA A 152 -1.89 15.57 3.48
C ALA A 152 -1.82 15.14 4.96
N TYR A 153 -2.51 14.04 5.32
CA TYR A 153 -2.59 13.57 6.70
C TYR A 153 -1.27 13.01 7.25
N ILE A 154 -0.52 12.24 6.46
CA ILE A 154 0.75 11.66 6.90
C ILE A 154 1.78 12.74 7.26
N PRO A 155 1.98 13.80 6.46
CA PRO A 155 2.76 14.97 6.86
C PRO A 155 2.22 15.62 8.13
N PHE A 156 0.90 15.79 8.28
CA PHE A 156 0.35 16.32 9.54
C PHE A 156 0.76 15.47 10.76
N LEU A 157 0.79 14.14 10.66
CA LEU A 157 1.34 13.27 11.70
C LEU A 157 2.83 13.49 11.93
N PHE A 158 3.62 13.66 10.86
CA PHE A 158 5.04 14.04 10.94
C PHE A 158 5.22 15.35 11.71
N TYR A 159 4.40 16.36 11.45
CA TYR A 159 4.43 17.64 12.15
C TYR A 159 4.22 17.44 13.66
N LEU A 160 3.18 16.71 14.05
CA LEU A 160 2.90 16.44 15.47
C LEU A 160 4.01 15.64 16.14
N ALA A 161 4.55 14.63 15.46
CA ALA A 161 5.69 13.86 15.95
C ALA A 161 6.92 14.76 16.18
N LEU A 162 7.22 15.65 15.23
CA LEU A 162 8.35 16.57 15.32
C LEU A 162 8.16 17.61 16.42
N THR A 163 7.00 18.26 16.51
CA THR A 163 6.79 19.36 17.46
C THR A 163 6.44 18.88 18.87
N CYS A 164 5.58 17.87 19.01
CA CYS A 164 5.09 17.44 20.34
C CYS A 164 6.01 16.40 21.01
N TYR A 165 6.65 15.53 20.22
CA TYR A 165 7.49 14.46 20.76
C TYR A 165 8.99 14.75 20.62
N LEU A 166 9.45 15.13 19.43
CA LEU A 166 10.87 15.43 19.17
C LEU A 166 11.26 16.87 19.52
N GLN A 167 10.32 17.68 20.01
CA GLN A 167 10.53 19.05 20.52
C GLN A 167 11.13 20.02 19.50
N ALA A 168 10.85 19.82 18.21
CA ALA A 168 11.29 20.74 17.15
C ALA A 168 10.49 22.07 17.20
N PRO A 169 11.13 23.23 16.92
CA PRO A 169 10.48 24.54 16.86
C PRO A 169 9.32 24.59 15.84
N ILE A 170 8.12 24.96 16.32
CA ILE A 170 6.87 24.96 15.54
C ILE A 170 6.99 25.72 14.21
N LYS A 171 7.50 26.96 14.24
CA LYS A 171 7.57 27.82 13.04
C LYS A 171 8.46 27.21 11.94
N ARG A 172 9.60 26.65 12.33
CA ARG A 172 10.57 26.04 11.42
C ARG A 172 10.03 24.74 10.84
N THR A 173 9.48 23.87 11.68
CA THR A 173 8.88 22.61 11.26
C THR A 173 7.72 22.82 10.28
N ALA A 174 6.83 23.78 10.57
CA ALA A 174 5.70 24.09 9.69
C ALA A 174 6.15 24.56 8.30
N ALA A 175 7.17 25.42 8.22
CA ALA A 175 7.69 25.92 6.93
C ALA A 175 8.33 24.80 6.09
N ILE A 176 9.22 24.00 6.69
CA ILE A 176 9.90 22.89 6.00
C ILE A 176 8.88 21.86 5.53
N LEU A 177 7.98 21.46 6.41
CA LEU A 177 7.04 20.41 6.10
C LEU A 177 5.99 20.89 5.10
N SER A 178 5.55 22.15 5.15
CA SER A 178 4.67 22.72 4.11
C SER A 178 5.31 22.64 2.73
N GLY A 179 6.61 22.98 2.61
CA GLY A 179 7.36 22.79 1.36
C GLY A 179 7.40 21.33 0.91
N PHE A 180 7.65 20.41 1.85
CA PHE A 180 7.64 18.97 1.56
C PHE A 180 6.27 18.46 1.10
N VAL A 181 5.17 18.91 1.72
CA VAL A 181 3.80 18.57 1.29
C VAL A 181 3.52 19.07 -0.12
N LEU A 182 3.92 20.30 -0.44
CA LEU A 182 3.74 20.85 -1.79
C LEU A 182 4.48 20.01 -2.83
N ILE A 183 5.70 19.56 -2.53
CA ILE A 183 6.46 18.66 -3.41
C ILE A 183 5.74 17.32 -3.58
N LEU A 184 5.24 16.73 -2.50
CA LEU A 184 4.49 15.46 -2.57
C LEU A 184 3.22 15.60 -3.40
N LEU A 185 2.44 16.67 -3.20
CA LEU A 185 1.23 16.94 -3.97
C LEU A 185 1.55 17.19 -5.44
N TYR A 186 2.64 17.90 -5.75
CA TYR A 186 3.10 18.11 -7.11
C TYR A 186 3.49 16.77 -7.78
N LEU A 187 4.24 15.91 -7.08
CA LEU A 187 4.60 14.58 -7.60
C LEU A 187 3.40 13.67 -7.80
N GLN A 188 2.39 13.78 -6.92
CA GLN A 188 1.14 13.04 -7.09
C GLN A 188 0.35 13.57 -8.29
N TYR A 189 0.28 14.89 -8.46
CA TYR A 189 -0.39 15.53 -9.59
C TYR A 189 0.30 15.23 -10.92
N SER A 190 1.63 15.26 -10.99
CA SER A 190 2.34 14.99 -12.25
C SER A 190 2.16 13.55 -12.74
N LYS A 191 1.91 12.61 -11.83
CA LYS A 191 1.60 11.21 -12.16
C LYS A 191 0.13 10.96 -12.47
N MET A 192 -0.78 11.89 -12.15
CA MET A 192 -2.21 11.73 -12.39
C MET A 192 -2.56 11.52 -13.86
N ASP A 193 -1.92 12.26 -14.76
CA ASP A 193 -2.16 12.13 -16.19
C ASP A 193 -1.82 10.74 -16.74
N LEU A 194 -0.79 10.10 -16.17
CA LEU A 194 -0.44 8.71 -16.50
C LEU A 194 -1.50 7.75 -15.97
N TYR A 195 -1.92 7.89 -14.71
CA TYR A 195 -2.97 7.05 -14.12
C TYR A 195 -4.30 7.15 -14.87
N VAL A 196 -4.71 8.36 -15.28
CA VAL A 196 -5.94 8.57 -16.05
C VAL A 196 -5.82 8.00 -17.46
N LYS A 197 -4.65 8.11 -18.11
CA LYS A 197 -4.42 7.50 -19.43
C LYS A 197 -4.47 5.98 -19.36
N ASP A 198 -3.78 5.36 -18.40
CA ASP A 198 -3.79 3.91 -18.23
C ASP A 198 -5.21 3.40 -17.95
N HIS A 199 -5.99 4.12 -17.13
CA HIS A 199 -7.37 3.75 -16.86
C HIS A 199 -8.28 3.86 -18.10
N LYS A 200 -8.10 4.91 -18.93
CA LYS A 200 -8.85 5.04 -20.19
C LYS A 200 -8.51 3.95 -21.19
N VAL A 201 -7.25 3.51 -21.24
CA VAL A 201 -6.83 2.37 -22.05
C VAL A 201 -7.51 1.09 -21.55
N ILE A 202 -7.59 0.88 -20.23
CA ILE A 202 -8.26 -0.27 -19.62
C ILE A 202 -9.78 -0.25 -19.88
N GLU A 203 -10.46 0.89 -19.71
CA GLU A 203 -11.88 1.03 -20.05
C GLU A 203 -12.14 0.80 -21.55
N GLY A 204 -11.25 1.32 -22.40
CA GLY A 204 -11.29 1.09 -23.84
C GLY A 204 -11.24 -0.40 -24.18
N ILE A 205 -10.26 -1.13 -23.63
CA ILE A 205 -10.15 -2.59 -23.81
C ILE A 205 -11.41 -3.32 -23.33
N ASN A 206 -11.99 -2.90 -22.21
CA ASN A 206 -13.22 -3.50 -21.67
C ASN A 206 -14.46 -3.25 -22.54
N SER A 207 -14.53 -2.14 -23.27
CA SER A 207 -15.61 -1.87 -24.23
C SER A 207 -15.54 -2.72 -25.50
N TYR A 208 -14.34 -3.14 -25.93
CA TYR A 208 -14.14 -4.02 -27.10
C TYR A 208 -14.27 -5.52 -26.77
N LYS A 209 -14.16 -5.89 -25.49
CA LYS A 209 -14.22 -7.28 -25.01
C LYS A 209 -15.53 -8.04 -25.26
N PRO A 210 -16.74 -7.46 -25.18
CA PRO A 210 -17.96 -8.16 -25.58
C PRO A 210 -17.97 -8.47 -27.09
N ILE A 211 -17.42 -7.59 -27.91
CA ILE A 211 -17.34 -7.74 -29.37
C ILE A 211 -16.41 -8.90 -29.73
N ILE A 212 -15.23 -8.99 -29.11
CA ILE A 212 -14.26 -10.07 -29.35
C ILE A 212 -14.81 -11.43 -28.89
N LYS A 213 -15.58 -11.48 -27.78
CA LYS A 213 -16.23 -12.72 -27.32
C LYS A 213 -17.35 -13.17 -28.26
N GLU A 214 -18.13 -12.24 -28.81
CA GLU A 214 -19.12 -12.55 -29.84
C GLU A 214 -18.45 -13.10 -31.10
N GLU A 215 -17.37 -12.46 -31.56
CA GLU A 215 -16.61 -12.86 -32.74
C GLU A 215 -15.99 -14.27 -32.58
N GLN A 216 -15.37 -14.57 -31.43
CA GLN A 216 -14.85 -15.91 -31.13
C GLN A 216 -15.96 -16.98 -31.02
N SER A 217 -17.11 -16.64 -30.43
CA SER A 217 -18.25 -17.57 -30.32
C SER A 217 -18.91 -17.90 -31.66
N GLN A 218 -18.72 -17.05 -32.69
CA GLN A 218 -19.17 -17.29 -34.05
C GLN A 218 -18.15 -18.08 -34.87
N ILE A 219 -16.85 -17.91 -34.59
CA ILE A 219 -15.77 -18.61 -35.30
C ILE A 219 -15.63 -20.07 -34.85
N GLU A 220 -15.86 -20.40 -33.57
CA GLU A 220 -15.84 -21.77 -33.05
C GLU A 220 -16.75 -22.75 -33.82
N PRO A 221 -18.05 -22.47 -34.03
CA PRO A 221 -18.95 -23.38 -34.76
C PRO A 221 -18.62 -23.46 -36.26
N GLU A 222 -18.09 -22.40 -36.88
CA GLU A 222 -17.61 -22.45 -38.27
C GLU A 222 -16.37 -23.34 -38.41
N THR A 223 -15.46 -23.28 -37.44
CA THR A 223 -14.21 -24.07 -37.47
C THR A 223 -14.50 -25.56 -37.24
N GLU A 224 -15.40 -25.89 -36.30
CA GLU A 224 -15.85 -27.28 -36.08
C GLU A 224 -16.62 -27.84 -37.29
N ALA A 225 -17.43 -27.01 -37.97
CA ALA A 225 -18.12 -27.43 -39.19
C ALA A 225 -17.15 -27.73 -40.33
N VAL A 226 -16.08 -26.93 -40.49
CA VAL A 226 -15.04 -27.14 -41.50
C VAL A 226 -14.21 -28.40 -41.20
N GLU A 227 -13.83 -28.63 -39.94
CA GLU A 227 -13.13 -29.85 -39.54
C GLU A 227 -13.98 -31.11 -39.76
N GLY A 228 -15.28 -31.05 -39.45
CA GLY A 228 -16.21 -32.15 -39.72
C GLY A 228 -16.34 -32.48 -41.21
N ILE A 229 -16.31 -31.47 -42.09
CA ILE A 229 -16.33 -31.67 -43.55
C ILE A 229 -15.03 -32.33 -44.03
N ILE A 230 -13.88 -31.90 -43.50
CA ILE A 230 -12.56 -32.46 -43.85
C ILE A 230 -12.46 -33.91 -43.41
N GLN A 231 -12.89 -34.24 -42.19
CA GLN A 231 -12.86 -35.62 -41.68
C GLN A 231 -13.74 -36.56 -42.50
N LYS A 232 -14.94 -36.10 -42.90
CA LYS A 232 -15.86 -36.85 -43.74
C LYS A 232 -15.33 -37.06 -45.16
N ALA A 233 -14.61 -36.07 -45.70
CA ALA A 233 -13.92 -36.19 -46.99
C ALA A 233 -12.75 -37.18 -46.91
N MET A 234 -11.99 -37.20 -45.81
CA MET A 234 -10.90 -38.15 -45.58
C MET A 234 -11.40 -39.59 -45.41
N GLU A 235 -12.50 -39.81 -44.68
CA GLU A 235 -13.12 -41.14 -44.59
C GLU A 235 -13.63 -41.63 -45.94
N LYS A 236 -14.27 -40.75 -46.73
CA LYS A 236 -14.76 -41.11 -48.06
C LYS A 236 -13.61 -41.45 -49.01
N ALA A 237 -12.48 -40.73 -48.93
CA ALA A 237 -11.28 -41.02 -49.71
C ALA A 237 -10.59 -42.33 -49.28
N LYS A 238 -10.70 -42.72 -48.01
CA LYS A 238 -10.16 -43.98 -47.48
C LYS A 238 -11.01 -45.19 -47.93
N ASN A 239 -12.32 -45.04 -47.96
CA ASN A 239 -13.25 -46.12 -48.36
C ASN A 239 -13.41 -46.28 -49.88
N THR A 240 -12.82 -45.39 -50.70
CA THR A 240 -12.80 -45.51 -52.17
C THR A 240 -11.54 -46.23 -52.69
N LYS A 241 -10.66 -46.70 -51.79
CA LYS A 241 -9.40 -47.40 -52.11
C LYS A 241 -9.43 -48.91 -51.84
N GLU A 242 -10.57 -49.48 -51.44
CA GLU A 242 -10.86 -50.92 -51.45
C GLU A 242 -11.70 -51.29 -52.66
#